data_AF-A0A7Z0SN04-F1
#
_entry.id   AF-A0A7Z0SN04-F1
#
_cell.length_a   1.000
_cell.length_b   1.000
_cell.length_c   1.000
_cell.angle_alpha   90.00
_cell.angle_beta   90.00
_cell.angle_gamma   90.00
#
_symmetry.space_group_name_H-M   'P 1'
#
loop_
_entity.id
_entity.type
_entity.pdbx_description
1 polymer ?
#
loop_
_entity_poly.entity_id
_entity_poly.type
_entity_poly.pdbx_seq_one_letter_code
_entity_poly.pdbx_strand_id
1 'polypeptide(L)'
;AFEGAEKVWHKLSGKHEDDKPAVEKGPEAEKKIVSGAIRTDLILSAEIMVIALATVSHQGFWSQMASLVVVAFVITILVYGVVALLVKMDDIGLKLAQQDNSGVQSLGRGLVTAMPKVLATISVVGTIAMLWVGGHILMANLGADGTGWFNAPYEWVHHIEHGISEATGALGGTLGWSFNTLCSAVIGFLVGSVVVGVLHLIPIKKAHAE
;
A
#
# COMPACT_ATOMS: atom_id res chain seq x y z
N ALA A 1 4.47 -3.30 -4.70
CA ALA A 1 4.73 -4.75 -4.87
C ALA A 1 5.88 -5.27 -3.98
N PHE A 2 7.13 -4.80 -4.15
CA PHE A 2 8.29 -5.27 -3.37
C PHE A 2 8.10 -5.21 -1.84
N GLU A 3 7.78 -4.03 -1.29
CA GLU A 3 7.61 -3.84 0.16
C GLU A 3 6.47 -4.70 0.73
N GLY A 4 5.39 -4.86 -0.04
CA GLY A 4 4.28 -5.74 0.33
C GLY A 4 4.70 -7.21 0.39
N ALA A 5 5.48 -7.68 -0.58
CA ALA A 5 5.99 -9.05 -0.61
C ALA A 5 7.00 -9.31 0.53
N GLU A 6 7.86 -8.33 0.82
CA GLU A 6 8.80 -8.39 1.96
C GLU A 6 8.05 -8.48 3.30
N LYS A 7 7.03 -7.64 3.51
CA LYS A 7 6.17 -7.70 4.72
C LYS A 7 5.47 -9.06 4.88
N VAL A 8 4.99 -9.64 3.79
CA VAL A 8 4.39 -10.99 3.79
C VAL A 8 5.44 -12.04 4.17
N TRP A 9 6.62 -11.99 3.56
CA TRP A 9 7.71 -12.94 3.85
C TRP A 9 8.22 -12.83 5.28
N HIS A 10 8.33 -11.61 5.81
CA HIS A 10 8.73 -11.36 7.19
C HIS A 10 7.73 -11.96 8.20
N LYS A 11 6.42 -11.79 7.93
CA LYS A 11 5.36 -12.37 8.76
C LYS A 11 5.33 -13.90 8.72
N LEU A 12 5.68 -14.50 7.57
CA LEU A 12 5.82 -15.95 7.39
C LEU A 12 7.12 -16.51 8.01
N SER A 13 8.20 -15.74 8.01
CA SER A 13 9.51 -16.15 8.53
C SER A 13 9.57 -16.23 10.07
N GLY A 14 8.58 -15.67 10.77
CA GLY A 14 8.47 -15.75 12.23
C GLY A 14 9.55 -14.95 12.98
N LYS A 15 10.38 -14.17 12.29
CA LYS A 15 11.31 -13.23 12.92
C LYS A 15 10.51 -12.04 13.44
N HIS A 16 10.19 -12.04 14.73
CA HIS A 16 9.77 -10.83 15.42
C HIS A 16 10.99 -9.91 15.54
N GLU A 17 10.99 -8.76 14.87
CA GLU A 17 11.88 -7.68 15.25
C GLU A 17 11.48 -7.22 16.65
N ASP A 18 12.47 -7.08 17.55
CA ASP A 18 12.29 -6.51 18.89
C ASP A 18 11.67 -5.11 18.74
N ASP A 19 10.38 -5.01 19.06
CA ASP A 19 9.52 -3.83 19.03
C ASP A 19 9.86 -2.86 20.17
N LYS A 20 11.16 -2.68 20.45
CA LYS A 20 11.67 -1.69 21.40
C LYS A 20 11.56 -0.31 20.77
N PRO A 21 10.99 0.68 21.49
CA PRO A 21 10.80 2.04 20.98
C PRO A 21 12.10 2.61 20.42
N ALA A 22 12.03 3.24 19.25
CA ALA A 22 13.17 3.85 18.57
C ALA A 22 13.95 4.84 19.45
N VAL A 23 13.26 5.49 20.39
CA VAL A 23 13.82 6.43 21.38
C VAL A 23 14.88 5.76 22.26
N GLU A 24 14.80 4.45 22.48
CA GLU A 24 15.78 3.69 23.27
C GLU A 24 17.01 3.24 22.46
N LYS A 25 17.01 3.39 21.12
CA LYS A 25 18.08 2.89 20.23
C LYS A 25 19.05 3.98 19.75
N GLY A 26 18.87 5.23 20.19
CA GLY A 26 19.77 6.37 19.89
C GLY A 26 19.44 7.14 18.60
N PRO A 27 20.06 8.33 18.39
CA PRO A 27 19.72 9.26 17.30
C PRO A 27 19.95 8.70 15.88
N GLU A 28 20.89 7.75 15.72
CA GLU A 28 21.12 7.03 14.46
C GLU A 28 19.91 6.17 14.06
N ALA A 29 19.24 5.54 15.02
CA ALA A 29 18.06 4.73 14.77
C ALA A 29 16.85 5.59 14.37
N GLU A 30 16.67 6.74 15.01
CA GLU A 30 15.64 7.72 14.67
C GLU A 30 15.82 8.24 13.24
N LYS A 31 17.04 8.66 12.89
CA LYS A 31 17.35 9.14 11.53
C LYS A 31 17.06 8.09 10.46
N LYS A 32 17.36 6.83 10.74
CA LYS A 32 17.05 5.71 9.84
C LYS A 32 15.54 5.52 9.65
N ILE A 33 14.76 5.63 10.72
CA ILE A 33 13.30 5.51 10.66
C ILE A 33 12.69 6.68 9.89
N VAL A 34 13.09 7.92 10.20
CA VAL A 34 12.63 9.12 9.50
C VAL A 34 12.97 9.05 8.01
N SER A 35 14.23 8.72 7.67
CA SER A 35 14.63 8.58 6.27
C SER A 35 13.90 7.45 5.54
N GLY A 36 13.60 6.35 6.22
CA GLY A 36 12.79 5.26 5.67
C GLY A 36 11.37 5.73 5.37
N ALA A 37 10.73 6.38 6.33
CA ALA A 37 9.37 6.90 6.20
C ALA A 37 9.24 7.89 5.03
N ILE A 38 10.20 8.82 4.88
CA ILE A 38 10.21 9.80 3.77
C ILE A 38 10.31 9.08 2.41
N ARG A 39 11.15 8.04 2.29
CA ARG A 39 11.29 7.29 1.04
C ARG A 39 10.01 6.54 0.67
N THR A 40 9.39 5.88 1.65
CA THR A 40 8.12 5.17 1.43
C THR A 40 7.02 6.15 1.04
N ASP A 41 6.91 7.30 1.70
CA ASP A 41 5.91 8.32 1.36
C ASP A 41 6.12 8.90 -0.05
N LEU A 42 7.36 9.14 -0.47
CA LEU A 42 7.68 9.62 -1.82
C LEU A 42 7.33 8.58 -2.89
N ILE A 43 7.64 7.31 -2.66
CA ILE A 43 7.31 6.23 -3.60
C ILE A 43 5.79 6.09 -3.73
N LEU A 44 5.08 6.09 -2.60
CA LEU A 44 3.62 5.90 -2.57
C LEU A 44 2.90 7.10 -3.20
N SER A 45 3.32 8.33 -2.88
CA SER A 45 2.75 9.53 -3.51
C SER A 45 3.03 9.59 -5.02
N ALA A 46 4.22 9.16 -5.47
CA ALA A 46 4.53 9.03 -6.89
C ALA A 46 3.64 7.99 -7.58
N GLU A 47 3.39 6.85 -6.92
CA GLU A 47 2.50 5.79 -7.43
C GLU A 47 1.09 6.32 -7.68
N ILE A 48 0.51 7.02 -6.70
CA ILE A 48 -0.83 7.64 -6.85
C ILE A 48 -0.82 8.67 -7.99
N MET A 49 0.25 9.45 -8.12
CA MET A 49 0.37 10.43 -9.19
C MET A 49 0.43 9.79 -10.58
N VAL A 50 1.14 8.66 -10.73
CA VAL A 50 1.20 7.90 -11.99
C VAL A 50 -0.17 7.32 -12.34
N ILE A 51 -0.93 6.83 -11.36
CA ILE A 51 -2.30 6.36 -11.59
C ILE A 51 -3.19 7.51 -12.07
N ALA A 52 -3.14 8.65 -11.37
CA ALA A 52 -3.87 9.84 -11.77
C ALA A 52 -3.50 10.27 -13.20
N LEU A 53 -2.21 10.29 -13.52
CA LEU A 53 -1.69 10.58 -14.85
C LEU A 53 -2.25 9.64 -15.91
N ALA A 54 -2.28 8.33 -15.66
CA ALA A 54 -2.85 7.37 -16.58
C ALA A 54 -4.32 7.68 -16.90
N THR A 55 -5.12 8.07 -15.90
CA THR A 55 -6.55 8.37 -16.09
C THR A 55 -6.83 9.62 -16.90
N VAL A 56 -5.96 10.64 -16.82
CA VAL A 56 -6.15 11.91 -17.53
C VAL A 56 -5.23 12.09 -18.74
N SER A 57 -4.47 11.04 -19.09
CA SER A 57 -3.48 11.05 -20.18
C SER A 57 -4.07 11.33 -21.57
N HIS A 58 -5.38 11.11 -21.74
CA HIS A 58 -6.11 11.37 -22.99
C HIS A 58 -6.51 12.84 -23.18
N GLN A 59 -6.30 13.70 -22.18
CA GLN A 59 -6.67 15.12 -22.23
C GLN A 59 -5.53 16.00 -22.77
N GLY A 60 -5.86 17.23 -23.17
CA GLY A 60 -4.84 18.22 -23.53
C GLY A 60 -3.95 18.60 -22.34
N PHE A 61 -2.69 18.98 -22.59
CA PHE A 61 -1.67 19.27 -21.59
C PHE A 61 -2.16 20.15 -20.42
N TRP A 62 -2.86 21.25 -20.72
CA TRP A 62 -3.36 22.18 -19.69
C TRP A 62 -4.46 21.57 -18.80
N SER A 63 -5.36 20.77 -19.38
CA SER A 63 -6.42 20.08 -18.65
C SER A 63 -5.86 18.96 -17.78
N GLN A 64 -4.89 18.23 -18.31
CA GLN A 64 -4.15 17.19 -17.58
C GLN A 64 -3.39 17.79 -16.40
N MET A 65 -2.64 18.88 -16.61
CA MET A 65 -1.89 19.55 -15.54
C MET A 65 -2.83 20.07 -14.44
N ALA A 66 -3.93 20.73 -14.80
CA ALA A 66 -4.91 21.20 -13.82
C ALA A 66 -5.52 20.05 -13.01
N SER A 67 -5.86 18.95 -13.68
CA SER A 67 -6.42 17.75 -13.04
C SER A 67 -5.42 17.12 -12.05
N LEU A 68 -4.15 16.97 -12.44
CA LEU A 68 -3.11 16.42 -11.57
C LEU A 68 -2.86 17.29 -10.34
N VAL A 69 -2.87 18.62 -10.49
CA VAL A 69 -2.73 19.55 -9.36
C VAL A 69 -3.90 19.37 -8.39
N VAL A 70 -5.14 19.31 -8.89
CA VAL A 70 -6.32 19.09 -8.05
C VAL A 70 -6.24 17.75 -7.32
N VAL A 71 -5.90 16.67 -8.03
CA VAL A 71 -5.73 15.34 -7.43
C VAL A 71 -4.65 15.34 -6.37
N ALA A 72 -3.51 16.01 -6.61
CA ALA A 72 -2.42 16.12 -5.63
C ALA A 72 -2.92 16.72 -4.31
N PHE A 73 -3.64 17.84 -4.37
CA PHE A 73 -4.19 18.49 -3.17
C PHE A 73 -5.27 17.64 -2.49
N VAL A 74 -6.22 17.11 -3.26
CA VAL A 74 -7.33 16.32 -2.73
C VAL A 74 -6.82 15.07 -2.01
N ILE A 75 -5.93 14.31 -2.62
CA ILE A 75 -5.36 13.11 -2.01
C ILE A 75 -4.51 13.46 -0.79
N THR A 76 -3.70 14.52 -0.85
CA THR A 76 -2.91 14.96 0.31
C THR A 76 -3.81 15.27 1.50
N ILE A 77 -4.84 16.12 1.30
CA ILE A 77 -5.76 16.49 2.37
C ILE A 77 -6.52 15.26 2.89
N LEU A 78 -6.98 14.39 1.99
CA LEU A 78 -7.74 13.20 2.35
C LEU A 78 -6.90 12.21 3.17
N VAL A 79 -5.73 11.82 2.68
CA VAL A 79 -4.89 10.81 3.33
C VAL A 79 -4.37 11.33 4.66
N TYR A 80 -3.76 12.53 4.68
CA TYR A 80 -3.25 13.11 5.92
C TYR A 80 -4.38 13.49 6.90
N GLY A 81 -5.55 13.89 6.40
CA GLY A 81 -6.72 14.14 7.22
C GLY A 81 -7.24 12.88 7.92
N VAL A 82 -7.32 11.76 7.21
CA VAL A 82 -7.71 10.46 7.81
C VAL A 82 -6.69 10.00 8.85
N VAL A 83 -5.39 10.10 8.54
CA VAL A 83 -4.32 9.74 9.50
C VAL A 83 -4.37 10.63 10.74
N ALA A 84 -4.54 11.95 10.58
CA ALA A 84 -4.67 12.89 11.69
C ALA A 84 -5.90 12.58 12.57
N LEU A 85 -7.01 12.18 11.94
CA LEU A 85 -8.21 11.76 12.66
C LEU A 85 -7.94 10.49 13.47
N LEU A 86 -7.29 9.48 12.88
CA LEU A 86 -6.92 8.24 13.57
C LEU A 86 -6.04 8.51 14.80
N VAL A 87 -4.99 9.33 14.66
CA VAL A 87 -4.11 9.70 15.77
C VAL A 87 -4.89 10.44 16.85
N LYS A 88 -5.77 11.36 16.46
CA LYS A 88 -6.56 12.14 17.41
C LYS A 88 -7.59 11.28 18.16
N MET A 89 -8.15 10.26 17.53
CA MET A 89 -9.02 9.30 18.21
C MET A 89 -8.27 8.50 19.28
N ASP A 90 -6.99 8.18 19.06
CA ASP A 90 -6.13 7.52 20.05
C ASP A 90 -5.90 8.41 21.27
N ASP A 91 -5.47 9.65 21.02
CA ASP A 91 -5.23 10.65 22.07
C ASP A 91 -6.49 10.89 22.91
N ILE A 92 -7.65 10.98 22.25
CA ILE A 92 -8.94 11.11 22.92
C ILE A 92 -9.26 9.85 23.72
N GLY A 93 -9.01 8.65 23.18
CA GLY A 93 -9.19 7.38 23.89
C GLY A 93 -8.40 7.33 25.20
N LEU A 94 -7.13 7.73 25.16
CA LEU A 94 -6.27 7.81 26.35
C LEU A 94 -6.80 8.83 27.37
N LYS A 95 -7.20 10.02 26.92
CA LYS A 95 -7.78 11.04 27.79
C LYS A 95 -9.07 10.58 28.46
N LEU A 96 -9.94 9.87 27.74
CA LEU A 96 -11.18 9.31 28.29
C LEU A 96 -10.89 8.18 29.29
N ALA A 97 -9.85 7.37 29.06
CA ALA A 97 -9.46 6.27 29.93
C ALA A 97 -8.91 6.73 31.30
N GLN A 98 -8.50 8.00 31.40
CA GLN A 98 -7.99 8.63 32.61
C GLN A 98 -9.04 9.43 33.40
N GLN A 99 -10.30 9.49 32.93
CA GLN A 99 -11.37 10.20 33.66
C GLN A 99 -11.92 9.40 34.85
N ASP A 100 -12.38 10.11 35.88
CA ASP A 100 -12.95 9.54 37.11
C ASP A 100 -14.36 8.95 36.92
N ASN A 101 -15.05 9.28 35.82
CA ASN A 101 -16.36 8.72 35.52
C ASN A 101 -16.24 7.30 34.94
N SER A 102 -16.72 6.30 35.69
CA SER A 102 -16.66 4.88 35.33
C SER A 102 -17.19 4.54 33.92
N GLY A 103 -18.26 5.19 33.46
CA GLY A 103 -18.81 4.98 32.12
C GLY A 103 -17.87 5.48 31.03
N VAL A 104 -17.35 6.70 31.20
CA VAL A 104 -16.41 7.33 30.26
C VAL A 104 -15.05 6.62 30.25
N GLN A 105 -14.61 6.18 31.43
CA GLN A 105 -13.38 5.42 31.61
C GLN A 105 -13.41 4.08 30.87
N SER A 106 -14.55 3.38 30.95
CA SER A 106 -14.73 2.09 30.25
C SER A 106 -14.68 2.26 28.73
N LEU A 107 -15.29 3.33 28.20
CA LEU A 107 -15.25 3.67 26.78
C LEU A 107 -13.83 4.04 26.33
N GLY A 108 -13.11 4.84 27.12
CA GLY A 108 -11.71 5.20 26.83
C GLY A 108 -10.80 3.98 26.79
N ARG A 109 -10.91 3.06 27.77
CA ARG A 109 -10.16 1.79 27.77
C ARG A 109 -10.51 0.92 26.57
N GLY A 110 -11.78 0.89 26.17
CA GLY A 110 -12.23 0.21 24.96
C GLY A 110 -11.56 0.75 23.70
N LEU A 111 -11.50 2.07 23.54
CA LEU A 111 -10.84 2.74 22.41
C LEU A 111 -9.35 2.41 22.36
N VAL A 112 -8.62 2.55 23.46
CA VAL A 112 -7.18 2.27 23.54
C VAL A 112 -6.86 0.80 23.24
N THR A 113 -7.70 -0.12 23.72
CA THR A 113 -7.51 -1.57 23.47
C THR A 113 -7.87 -1.95 22.02
N ALA A 114 -8.74 -1.19 21.37
CA ALA A 114 -9.09 -1.39 19.96
C ALA A 114 -8.05 -0.82 18.99
N MET A 115 -7.33 0.24 19.38
CA MET A 115 -6.33 0.93 18.56
C MET A 115 -5.30 -0.03 17.91
N PRO A 116 -4.65 -0.97 18.64
CA PRO A 116 -3.72 -1.92 18.03
C PRO A 116 -4.37 -2.81 16.97
N LYS A 117 -5.64 -3.19 17.15
CA LYS A 117 -6.37 -4.02 16.18
C LYS A 117 -6.70 -3.23 14.92
N VAL A 118 -7.07 -1.95 15.08
CA VAL A 118 -7.31 -1.05 13.94
C VAL A 118 -6.02 -0.87 13.14
N LEU A 119 -4.90 -0.55 13.80
CA LEU A 119 -3.60 -0.40 13.13
C LEU A 119 -3.13 -1.70 12.46
N ALA A 120 -3.31 -2.85 13.11
CA ALA A 120 -2.99 -4.14 12.52
C ALA A 120 -3.85 -4.44 11.28
N THR A 121 -5.14 -4.09 11.32
CA THR A 121 -6.06 -4.27 10.19
C THR A 121 -5.66 -3.36 9.03
N ILE A 122 -5.40 -2.07 9.29
CA ILE A 122 -4.93 -1.12 8.28
C ILE A 122 -3.59 -1.58 7.67
N SER A 123 -2.68 -2.14 8.48
CA SER A 123 -1.41 -2.68 7.99
C SER A 123 -1.59 -3.87 7.05
N VAL A 124 -2.51 -4.79 7.37
CA VAL A 124 -2.85 -5.92 6.48
C VAL A 124 -3.49 -5.43 5.19
N VAL A 125 -4.50 -4.55 5.29
CA VAL A 125 -5.18 -3.97 4.13
C VAL A 125 -4.19 -3.19 3.25
N GLY A 126 -3.32 -2.40 3.86
CA GLY A 126 -2.27 -1.65 3.16
C GLY A 126 -1.28 -2.57 2.45
N THR A 127 -0.89 -3.69 3.07
CA THR A 127 -0.01 -4.69 2.43
C THR A 127 -0.67 -5.30 1.19
N ILE A 128 -1.94 -5.67 1.28
CA ILE A 128 -2.72 -6.19 0.14
C ILE A 128 -2.84 -5.13 -0.95
N ALA A 129 -3.15 -3.88 -0.58
CA ALA A 129 -3.23 -2.76 -1.51
C ALA A 129 -1.89 -2.52 -2.23
N MET A 130 -0.76 -2.52 -1.53
CA MET A 130 0.57 -2.36 -2.13
C MET A 130 0.94 -3.48 -3.12
N LEU A 131 0.44 -4.70 -2.91
CA LEU A 131 0.61 -5.82 -3.85
C LEU A 131 -0.29 -5.63 -5.07
N TRP A 132 -1.55 -5.29 -4.83
CA TRP A 132 -2.54 -5.06 -5.87
C TRP A 132 -2.15 -3.91 -6.78
N VAL A 133 -1.93 -2.72 -6.24
CA VAL A 133 -1.65 -1.49 -7.02
C VAL A 133 -0.36 -1.66 -7.81
N GLY A 134 0.72 -2.14 -7.18
CA GLY A 134 1.98 -2.38 -7.89
C GLY A 134 1.86 -3.44 -8.99
N GLY A 135 1.08 -4.50 -8.77
CA GLY A 135 0.82 -5.52 -9.79
C GLY A 135 -0.07 -5.01 -10.93
N HIS A 136 -1.07 -4.19 -10.61
CA HIS A 136 -1.94 -3.56 -11.60
C HIS A 136 -1.16 -2.59 -12.50
N ILE A 137 -0.29 -1.74 -11.92
CA ILE A 137 0.59 -0.85 -12.68
C ILE A 137 1.52 -1.67 -13.59
N LEU A 138 2.11 -2.76 -13.08
CA LEU A 138 2.93 -3.65 -13.90
C LEU A 138 2.14 -4.20 -15.08
N MET A 139 0.95 -4.75 -14.86
CA MET A 139 0.13 -5.28 -15.96
C MET A 139 -0.35 -4.20 -16.93
N ALA A 140 -0.73 -3.02 -16.43
CA ALA A 140 -1.19 -1.91 -17.24
C ALA A 140 -0.07 -1.38 -18.14
N ASN A 141 1.16 -1.28 -17.64
CA ASN A 141 2.30 -0.79 -18.42
C ASN A 141 2.91 -1.88 -19.32
N LEU A 142 2.98 -3.14 -18.86
CA LEU A 142 3.46 -4.24 -19.70
C LEU A 142 2.47 -4.60 -20.82
N GLY A 143 1.17 -4.35 -20.64
CA GLY A 143 0.14 -4.61 -21.64
C GLY A 143 -0.06 -3.49 -22.67
N ALA A 144 0.31 -2.24 -22.36
CA ALA A 144 0.00 -1.09 -23.22
C ALA A 144 0.97 -0.89 -24.40
N ASP A 145 2.24 -1.28 -24.29
CA ASP A 145 3.28 -0.85 -25.24
C ASP A 145 3.77 -1.95 -26.21
N GLY A 146 3.11 -3.12 -26.28
CA GLY A 146 3.34 -4.13 -27.32
C GLY A 146 4.78 -4.66 -27.44
N THR A 147 5.66 -4.39 -26.47
CA THR A 147 7.10 -4.65 -26.55
C THR A 147 7.60 -5.38 -25.29
N GLY A 148 7.45 -6.72 -25.26
CA GLY A 148 8.34 -7.55 -24.43
C GLY A 148 7.75 -8.84 -23.84
N TRP A 149 8.18 -9.98 -24.40
CA TRP A 149 8.37 -11.35 -23.84
C TRP A 149 7.31 -12.03 -22.92
N PHE A 150 6.24 -11.36 -22.49
CA PHE A 150 5.26 -11.89 -21.54
C PHE A 150 3.79 -11.60 -21.96
N ASN A 151 3.44 -11.81 -23.23
CA ASN A 151 2.03 -11.67 -23.68
C ASN A 151 1.09 -12.77 -23.14
N ALA A 152 1.62 -13.87 -22.61
CA ALA A 152 0.82 -15.03 -22.22
C ALA A 152 -0.09 -14.84 -20.98
N PRO A 153 0.33 -14.16 -19.88
CA PRO A 153 -0.53 -13.99 -18.70
C PRO A 153 -1.65 -12.97 -18.93
N TYR A 154 -1.38 -11.89 -19.69
CA TYR A 154 -2.34 -10.81 -19.94
C TYR A 154 -3.50 -11.29 -20.83
N GLU A 155 -3.19 -12.02 -21.91
CA GLU A 155 -4.19 -12.63 -22.80
C GLU A 155 -5.04 -13.70 -22.07
N TRP A 156 -4.43 -14.51 -21.19
CA TRP A 156 -5.16 -15.54 -20.45
C TRP A 156 -6.13 -14.95 -19.41
N VAL A 157 -5.71 -13.88 -18.73
CA VAL A 157 -6.58 -13.13 -17.80
C VAL A 157 -7.71 -12.43 -18.55
N HIS A 158 -7.44 -11.79 -19.70
CA HIS A 158 -8.47 -11.13 -20.51
C HIS A 158 -9.46 -12.10 -21.16
N HIS A 159 -9.01 -13.30 -21.59
CA HIS A 159 -9.92 -14.33 -22.10
C HIS A 159 -10.86 -14.88 -21.02
N ILE A 160 -10.38 -15.02 -19.79
CA ILE A 160 -11.20 -15.45 -18.65
C ILE A 160 -12.11 -14.31 -18.18
N GLU A 161 -11.64 -13.07 -18.19
CA GLU A 161 -12.44 -11.88 -17.86
C GLU A 161 -13.61 -11.71 -18.86
N HIS A 162 -13.36 -11.86 -20.16
CA HIS A 162 -14.42 -11.87 -21.17
C HIS A 162 -15.40 -13.04 -21.00
N GLY A 163 -14.90 -14.26 -20.75
CA GLY A 163 -15.74 -15.42 -20.50
C GLY A 163 -16.61 -15.30 -19.24
N ILE A 164 -16.11 -14.64 -18.19
CA ILE A 164 -16.89 -14.33 -16.98
C ILE A 164 -17.91 -13.22 -17.27
N SER A 165 -17.53 -12.18 -18.01
CA SER A 165 -18.41 -11.05 -18.33
C SER A 165 -19.60 -11.44 -19.22
N GLU A 166 -19.39 -12.33 -20.20
CA GLU A 166 -20.45 -12.86 -21.06
C GLU A 166 -21.37 -13.85 -20.32
N ALA A 167 -20.84 -14.62 -19.36
CA ALA A 167 -21.60 -15.64 -18.65
C ALA A 167 -22.48 -15.09 -17.50
N THR A 168 -22.18 -13.90 -16.96
CA THR A 168 -22.82 -13.40 -15.71
C THR A 168 -23.63 -12.11 -15.83
N GLY A 169 -23.74 -11.52 -17.03
CA GLY A 169 -24.64 -10.40 -17.30
C GLY A 169 -24.39 -9.18 -16.38
N ALA A 170 -25.39 -8.76 -15.62
CA ALA A 170 -25.32 -7.56 -14.76
C ALA A 170 -24.26 -7.62 -13.63
N LEU A 171 -23.80 -8.82 -13.25
CA LEU A 171 -22.73 -9.01 -12.25
C LEU A 171 -21.33 -9.14 -12.89
N GLY A 172 -21.24 -9.16 -14.21
CA GLY A 172 -19.98 -9.35 -14.93
C GLY A 172 -18.95 -8.26 -14.67
N GLY A 173 -19.39 -7.01 -14.49
CA GLY A 173 -18.49 -5.88 -14.21
C GLY A 173 -17.81 -5.98 -12.83
N THR A 174 -18.55 -6.37 -11.79
CA THR A 174 -17.99 -6.48 -10.42
C THR A 174 -17.15 -7.73 -10.25
N LEU A 175 -17.55 -8.85 -10.86
CA LEU A 175 -16.78 -10.09 -10.88
C LEU A 175 -15.51 -9.95 -11.72
N GLY A 176 -15.59 -9.32 -12.89
CA GLY A 176 -14.44 -9.01 -13.74
C GLY A 176 -13.43 -8.12 -13.02
N TRP A 177 -13.89 -7.02 -12.41
CA TRP A 177 -13.03 -6.16 -11.60
C TRP A 177 -12.38 -6.91 -10.42
N SER A 178 -13.13 -7.76 -9.72
CA SER A 178 -12.62 -8.54 -8.58
C SER A 178 -11.56 -9.56 -9.03
N PHE A 179 -11.80 -10.22 -10.17
CA PHE A 179 -10.86 -11.17 -10.76
C PHE A 179 -9.58 -10.47 -11.23
N ASN A 180 -9.71 -9.36 -11.96
CA ASN A 180 -8.59 -8.53 -12.40
C ASN A 180 -7.75 -8.04 -11.20
N THR A 181 -8.44 -7.61 -10.14
CA THR A 181 -7.81 -7.18 -8.88
C THR A 181 -7.03 -8.32 -8.22
N LEU A 182 -7.60 -9.53 -8.16
CA LEU A 182 -6.93 -10.70 -7.60
C LEU A 182 -5.70 -11.10 -8.42
N CYS A 183 -5.83 -11.17 -9.74
CA CYS A 183 -4.73 -11.48 -10.66
C CYS A 183 -3.60 -10.45 -10.55
N SER A 184 -3.96 -9.16 -10.50
CA SER A 184 -3.03 -8.05 -10.25
C SER A 184 -2.25 -8.27 -8.95
N ALA A 185 -2.94 -8.55 -7.85
CA ALA A 185 -2.31 -8.77 -6.55
C ALA A 185 -1.37 -9.98 -6.54
N VAL A 186 -1.74 -11.08 -7.20
CA VAL A 186 -0.90 -12.28 -7.33
C VAL A 186 0.35 -11.99 -8.16
N ILE A 187 0.23 -11.32 -9.30
CA ILE A 187 1.38 -10.95 -10.14
C ILE A 187 2.29 -9.98 -9.40
N GLY A 188 1.73 -8.97 -8.75
CA GLY A 188 2.48 -8.05 -7.88
C GLY A 188 3.24 -8.78 -6.78
N PHE A 189 2.62 -9.80 -6.16
CA PHE A 189 3.28 -10.66 -5.18
C PHE A 189 4.42 -11.48 -5.79
N LEU A 190 4.19 -12.19 -6.90
CA LEU A 190 5.21 -13.01 -7.56
C LEU A 190 6.44 -12.18 -7.97
N VAL A 191 6.22 -11.05 -8.66
CA VAL A 191 7.30 -10.15 -9.06
C VAL A 191 8.00 -9.57 -7.83
N GLY A 192 7.22 -9.12 -6.83
CA GLY A 192 7.76 -8.64 -5.57
C GLY A 192 8.65 -9.66 -4.87
N SER A 193 8.22 -10.92 -4.78
CA SER A 193 8.97 -12.03 -4.18
C SER A 193 10.24 -12.36 -4.95
N VAL A 194 10.23 -12.32 -6.29
CA VAL A 194 11.44 -12.49 -7.10
C VAL A 194 12.46 -11.39 -6.77
N VAL A 195 12.03 -10.13 -6.72
CA VAL A 195 12.93 -9.00 -6.37
C VAL A 195 13.46 -9.15 -4.94
N VAL A 196 12.63 -9.54 -3.96
CA VAL A 196 13.07 -9.84 -2.58
C VAL A 196 14.12 -10.95 -2.57
N GLY A 197 13.88 -12.05 -3.30
CA GLY A 197 14.82 -13.17 -3.41
C GLY A 197 16.14 -12.75 -4.03
N VAL A 198 16.11 -11.99 -5.13
CA VAL A 198 17.32 -11.48 -5.79
C VAL A 198 18.10 -10.56 -4.86
N LEU A 199 17.45 -9.62 -4.17
CA LEU A 199 18.13 -8.70 -3.25
C LEU A 199 18.66 -9.38 -1.98
N HIS A 200 18.02 -10.46 -1.52
CA HIS A 200 18.56 -11.28 -0.42
C HIS A 200 19.73 -12.17 -0.86
N LEU A 201 19.75 -12.61 -2.13
CA LEU A 201 20.82 -13.44 -2.71
C LEU A 201 22.02 -12.62 -3.19
N ILE A 202 21.84 -11.34 -3.52
CA ILE A 202 22.94 -10.41 -3.79
C ILE A 202 23.45 -9.91 -2.43
N PRO A 203 24.65 -10.32 -1.97
CA PRO A 203 25.26 -9.69 -0.82
C PRO A 203 25.57 -8.24 -1.20
N ILE A 204 24.67 -7.32 -0.87
CA ILE A 204 24.96 -5.90 -0.90
C ILE A 204 26.08 -5.72 0.12
N LYS A 205 27.32 -5.66 -0.36
CA LYS A 205 28.46 -5.16 0.41
C LYS A 205 28.04 -3.78 0.88
N LYS A 206 27.55 -3.68 2.12
CA LYS A 206 27.36 -2.40 2.79
C LYS A 206 28.74 -1.77 2.86
N ALA A 207 29.01 -0.82 1.96
CA ALA A 207 30.11 0.09 2.16
C ALA A 207 29.81 0.83 3.47
N HIS A 208 30.57 0.48 4.51
CA HIS A 208 30.72 1.31 5.69
C HIS A 208 31.15 2.69 5.20
N ALA A 209 30.29 3.69 5.35
CA ALA A 209 30.71 5.08 5.36
C ALA A 209 30.92 5.43 6.83
N GLU A 210 32.19 5.64 7.17
CA GLU A 210 32.68 6.22 8.42
C GLU A 210 32.10 7.62 8.69
#